data_AF-A0AAE0B9J7-F1
#
_entry.id   AF-A0AAE0B9J7-F1
#
_cell.length_a   1.000
_cell.length_b   1.000
_cell.length_c   1.000
_cell.angle_alpha   90.00
_cell.angle_beta   90.00
_cell.angle_gamma   90.00
#
_symmetry.space_group_name_H-M   'P 1'
#
loop_
_entity.id
_entity.type
_entity.pdbx_description
1 polymer ?
#
loop_
_entity_poly.entity_id
_entity_poly.type
_entity_poly.pdbx_seq_one_letter_code
_entity_poly.pdbx_strand_id
1 'polypeptide(L)'
;MQIHDCEICLDRWRCEGDDQICCLPCGHLFGFSCINKCIPQSEDEVSAKCPKCRMPFRSRDVRKIYGSPVTVLDEDLLDVNLHL
;
A
#
# COMPACT_ATOMS: atom_id res chain seq x y z
N MET A 1 -16.92 5.25 -0.83
CA MET A 1 -15.84 4.31 -1.18
C MET A 1 -14.52 4.98 -0.86
N GLN A 2 -13.89 4.68 0.28
CA GLN A 2 -12.54 5.20 0.54
C GLN A 2 -11.58 4.48 -0.38
N ILE A 3 -11.01 5.23 -1.31
CA ILE A 3 -9.92 4.76 -2.16
C ILE A 3 -8.67 4.83 -1.28
N HIS A 4 -8.02 3.69 -1.09
CA HIS A 4 -6.74 3.67 -0.40
C HIS A 4 -5.63 4.07 -1.38
N ASP A 5 -5.02 5.22 -1.11
CA ASP A 5 -3.91 5.77 -1.88
C ASP A 5 -2.57 5.50 -1.18
N CYS A 6 -1.49 5.41 -1.94
CA CYS A 6 -0.14 5.27 -1.39
C CYS A 6 0.24 6.54 -0.63
N GLU A 7 0.58 6.45 0.65
CA GLU A 7 0.93 7.64 1.46
C GLU A 7 2.23 8.35 1.00
N ILE A 8 2.98 7.78 0.05
CA ILE A 8 4.21 8.38 -0.51
C ILE A 8 3.91 9.20 -1.77
N CYS A 9 3.23 8.60 -2.76
CA CYS A 9 2.95 9.25 -4.05
C CYS A 9 1.52 9.76 -4.21
N LEU A 10 0.63 9.40 -3.29
CA LEU A 10 -0.80 9.72 -3.30
C LEU A 10 -1.58 9.10 -4.48
N ASP A 11 -1.00 8.13 -5.18
CA ASP A 11 -1.68 7.39 -6.23
C ASP A 11 -2.45 6.18 -5.68
N ARG A 12 -3.51 5.79 -6.41
CA ARG A 12 -4.32 4.62 -6.11
C ARG A 12 -3.49 3.34 -6.07
N TRP A 13 -3.78 2.50 -5.08
CA TRP A 13 -3.18 1.16 -5.01
C TRP A 13 -3.56 0.31 -6.22
N ARG A 14 -2.58 -0.43 -6.74
CA ARG A 14 -2.79 -1.48 -7.76
C ARG A 14 -2.67 -2.86 -7.12
N CYS A 15 -3.41 -3.82 -7.67
CA CYS A 15 -3.33 -5.21 -7.22
C CYS A 15 -2.21 -5.99 -7.94
N GLU A 16 -1.67 -5.44 -9.02
CA GLU A 16 -0.67 -6.08 -9.87
C GLU A 16 0.33 -5.06 -10.42
N GLY A 17 1.48 -5.56 -10.88
CA GLY A 17 2.54 -4.76 -11.51
C GLY A 17 3.54 -4.14 -10.52
N ASP A 18 4.20 -3.07 -10.98
CA ASP A 18 5.26 -2.39 -10.22
C ASP A 18 4.71 -1.48 -9.12
N ASP A 19 3.52 -0.92 -9.32
CA ASP A 19 2.81 -0.12 -8.33
C ASP A 19 1.89 -0.97 -7.44
N GLN A 20 2.08 -2.30 -7.46
CA GLN A 20 1.34 -3.22 -6.61
C GLN A 20 1.55 -2.85 -5.13
N ILE A 21 0.49 -2.99 -4.33
CA ILE A 21 0.59 -2.80 -2.89
C ILE A 21 1.59 -3.79 -2.25
N CYS A 22 2.37 -3.29 -1.28
CA CYS A 22 3.26 -4.10 -0.47
C CYS A 22 3.17 -3.69 1.01
N CYS A 23 3.51 -4.62 1.90
CA CYS A 23 3.70 -4.35 3.32
C CYS A 23 5.19 -4.38 3.70
N LEU A 24 5.53 -3.53 4.66
CA LEU A 24 6.79 -3.60 5.39
C LEU A 24 6.62 -4.49 6.65
N PRO A 25 7.71 -4.94 7.30
CA PRO A 25 7.63 -5.71 8.55
C PRO A 25 6.84 -5.03 9.67
N CYS A 26 6.77 -3.70 9.65
CA CYS A 26 6.00 -2.91 10.60
C CYS A 26 4.48 -2.92 10.35
N GLY A 27 4.01 -3.53 9.26
CA GLY A 27 2.59 -3.63 8.88
C GLY A 27 2.06 -2.46 8.04
N HIS A 28 2.81 -1.38 7.84
CA HIS A 28 2.38 -0.27 6.99
C HIS A 28 2.41 -0.66 5.50
N LEU A 29 1.45 -0.11 4.75
CA LEU A 29 1.19 -0.42 3.34
C LEU A 29 1.58 0.76 2.43
N PHE A 30 2.21 0.44 1.31
CA PHE A 30 2.66 1.41 0.30
C PHE A 30 2.68 0.76 -1.09
N GLY A 31 2.79 1.57 -2.15
CA GLY A 31 3.12 1.06 -3.49
C GLY A 31 4.54 0.52 -3.54
N PHE A 32 4.72 -0.64 -4.18
CA PHE A 32 6.01 -1.33 -4.25
C PHE A 32 7.09 -0.49 -4.97
N SER A 33 6.73 0.17 -6.07
CA SER A 33 7.60 1.13 -6.77
C SER A 33 8.09 2.27 -5.88
N CYS A 34 7.24 2.75 -4.97
CA CYS A 34 7.59 3.81 -4.02
C CYS A 34 8.56 3.31 -2.96
N ILE A 35 8.30 2.14 -2.38
CA ILE A 35 9.19 1.54 -1.37
C ILE A 35 10.55 1.18 -1.97
N ASN A 36 10.61 0.69 -3.20
CA ASN A 36 11.90 0.40 -3.85
C ASN A 36 12.77 1.65 -4.01
N LYS A 37 12.18 2.83 -4.20
CA LYS A 37 12.92 4.10 -4.25
C LYS A 37 13.44 4.54 -2.88
N CYS A 38 12.85 4.05 -1.79
CA CYS A 38 13.32 4.33 -0.43
C CYS A 38 14.53 3.46 -0.03
N ILE A 39 14.85 2.41 -0.78
CA ILE A 39 15.97 1.51 -0.48
C ILE A 39 17.26 2.14 -0.99
N PRO A 40 18.27 2.36 -0.13
CA PRO A 40 19.56 2.89 -0.56
C PRO A 40 20.21 2.00 -1.64
N GLN A 41 20.85 2.63 -2.62
CA GLN A 41 21.63 1.92 -3.64
C GLN A 41 23.12 1.78 -3.26
N SER A 42 23.56 2.48 -2.20
CA SER A 42 24.95 2.41 -1.73
C SER A 42 25.17 1.17 -0.88
N GLU A 43 26.39 0.62 -0.94
CA GLU A 43 26.79 -0.51 -0.11
C GLU A 43 26.91 -0.12 1.38
N ASP A 44 27.11 1.16 1.67
CA ASP A 44 27.31 1.68 3.03
C ASP A 44 26.02 1.67 3.88
N GLU A 45 24.84 1.74 3.25
CA GLU A 45 23.55 1.79 3.96
C GLU A 45 22.65 0.61 3.58
N VAL A 46 22.70 -0.45 4.39
CA VAL A 46 22.06 -1.74 4.09
C VAL A 46 20.54 -1.73 4.32
N SER A 47 19.98 -0.68 4.93
CA SER A 47 18.56 -0.65 5.34
C SER A 47 17.91 0.72 5.13
N ALA A 48 16.70 0.70 4.60
CA ALA A 48 15.79 1.84 4.56
C ALA A 48 15.00 1.98 5.87
N LYS A 49 14.24 3.06 6.02
CA LYS A 49 13.31 3.28 7.13
C LYS A 49 11.90 3.47 6.60
N CYS A 50 10.92 2.87 7.27
CA CYS A 50 9.50 3.05 6.95
C CYS A 50 9.15 4.55 6.94
N PRO A 51 8.53 5.09 5.87
CA PRO A 51 8.16 6.51 5.81
C PRO A 51 7.21 6.97 6.93
N LYS A 52 6.41 6.05 7.49
CA LYS A 52 5.42 6.34 8.53
C LYS A 52 5.96 6.22 9.95
N CYS A 53 6.52 5.06 10.30
CA CYS A 53 6.96 4.79 11.68
C CYS A 53 8.49 4.76 11.87
N ARG A 54 9.26 4.96 10.79
CA ARG A 54 10.74 4.93 10.77
C ARG A 54 11.39 3.61 11.19
N MET A 55 10.62 2.53 11.36
CA MET A 55 11.17 1.19 11.59
C MET A 55 12.08 0.79 10.43
N PRO A 56 13.32 0.32 10.69
CA PRO A 56 14.24 -0.07 9.64
C PRO A 56 13.78 -1.34 8.92
N PHE A 57 14.08 -1.44 7.63
CA PHE A 57 13.79 -2.62 6.80
C PHE A 57 14.82 -2.77 5.67
N ARG A 58 14.93 -3.97 5.11
CA ARG A 58 15.74 -4.28 3.93
C ARG A 58 14.85 -4.67 2.75
N SER A 59 15.42 -4.69 1.55
CA SER A 59 14.72 -5.11 0.32
C SER A 59 14.02 -6.46 0.46
N ARG A 60 14.69 -7.46 1.04
CA ARG A 60 14.14 -8.81 1.29
C ARG A 60 12.94 -8.85 2.25
N ASP A 61 12.76 -7.79 3.03
CA ASP A 61 11.70 -7.72 4.03
C ASP A 61 10.39 -7.17 3.45
N VAL A 62 10.43 -6.61 2.24
CA VAL A 62 9.26 -6.05 1.54
C VAL A 62 8.44 -7.17 0.93
N ARG A 63 7.12 -7.18 1.19
CA ARG A 63 6.22 -8.24 0.70
C ARG A 63 5.08 -7.65 -0.12
N LYS A 64 5.03 -7.97 -1.41
CA LYS A 64 3.86 -7.67 -2.25
C LYS A 64 2.63 -8.39 -1.69
N ILE A 65 1.50 -7.69 -1.59
CA ILE A 65 0.23 -8.27 -1.16
C ILE A 65 -0.53 -8.73 -2.40
N TYR A 66 -0.92 -10.01 -2.40
CA TYR A 66 -1.71 -10.62 -3.46
C TYR A 66 -3.11 -10.89 -2.94
N GLY A 67 -4.11 -10.55 -3.75
CA GLY A 67 -5.52 -10.77 -3.43
C GLY A 67 -6.41 -9.94 -4.31
N SER A 68 -7.66 -10.38 -4.47
CA SER A 68 -8.69 -9.58 -5.14
C SER A 68 -9.11 -8.43 -4.22
N PRO A 69 -9.37 -7.22 -4.76
CA PRO A 69 -10.03 -6.18 -4.00
C PRO A 69 -11.33 -6.73 -3.41
N VAL A 70 -11.49 -6.64 -2.10
CA VAL A 70 -12.77 -6.94 -1.46
C VAL A 70 -13.59 -5.65 -1.52
N THR A 71 -14.63 -5.63 -2.33
CA THR A 71 -15.63 -4.57 -2.31
C THR A 71 -16.68 -4.94 -1.28
N VAL A 72 -16.79 -4.15 -0.22
CA VAL A 72 -17.96 -4.22 0.66
C VAL A 72 -19.10 -3.51 -0.07
N LEU A 73 -20.12 -4.27 -0.44
CA LEU A 73 -21.40 -3.73 -0.86
C LEU A 73 -22.17 -3.39 0.41
N ASP A 74 -22.41 -2.10 0.63
CA ASP A 74 -23.31 -1.65 1.68
C ASP A 74 -24.74 -1.78 1.14
N GLU A 75 -25.43 -2.87 1.48
CA GLU A 75 -26.80 -3.15 1.00
C GLU A 75 -27.82 -2.15 1.58
N ASP A 76 -27.49 -1.45 2.68
CA ASP A 76 -28.37 -0.48 3.35
C ASP A 76 -28.47 0.88 2.62
N LEU A 77 -27.66 1.12 1.59
CA LEU A 77 -27.70 2.35 0.77
C LEU A 77 -28.62 2.25 -0.46
N LEU A 78 -29.21 1.09 -0.75
CA LEU A 78 -30.10 0.90 -1.90
C LEU A 78 -31.57 1.27 -1.59
N ASP A 79 -31.93 1.47 -0.31
CA ASP A 79 -33.32 1.72 0.10
C ASP A 79 -33.73 3.20 0.21
N VAL A 80 -32.80 4.14 0.00
CA VAL A 80 -33.11 5.60 0.05
C VAL A 80 -33.64 6.20 -1.25
N ASN A 81 -33.84 5.41 -2.32
CA ASN A 81 -34.34 5.89 -3.62
C ASN A 81 -35.66 5.26 -4.11
N LEU A 82 -36.42 4.57 -3.24
CA LEU A 82 -37.77 4.09 -3.60
C LEU A 82 -38.93 4.70 -2.82
N HIS A 83 -38.68 5.67 -1.93
CA HIS A 83 -39.77 6.36 -1.20
C HIS A 83 -39.51 7.86 -1.04
N LEU A 84 -39.33 8.60 -2.15
CA LEU A 84 -39.66 10.04 -2.25
C LEU A 84 -39.93 10.42 -3.71
#